data_AF-A0A0C2FC98-F1
#
_entry.id   AF-A0A0C2FC98-F1
#
_cell.length_a   1.000
_cell.length_b   1.000
_cell.length_c   1.000
_cell.angle_alpha   90.00
_cell.angle_beta   90.00
_cell.angle_gamma   90.00
#
_symmetry.space_group_name_H-M   'P 1'
#
loop_
_entity.id
_entity.type
_entity.pdbx_description
1 polymer ?
#
loop_
_entity_poly.entity_id
_entity_poly.type
_entity_poly.pdbx_seq_one_letter_code
_entity_poly.pdbx_strand_id
1 'polypeptide(L)'
;AEQLLLDTHSLKSFLLQMPSLDSAIAAKPPTAYVNGVSAAMNKAEMILKVVMSNVETPEDFVEHYSTLLPESNTSELQKVLDMRGVKKVEQTAILQAYRLKFGAAADATPAVPVGMGNSLSATQALNAVVSMAADGLAETTSMKRLEKLVKRNF
;
A
#
# COMPACT_ATOMS: atom_id res chain seq x y z
N ALA A 1 -9.36 -20.74 -1.09
CA ALA A 1 -8.04 -20.15 -0.80
C ALA A 1 -8.04 -19.33 0.51
N GLU A 2 -8.74 -19.79 1.55
CA GLU A 2 -8.90 -19.05 2.82
C GLU A 2 -7.57 -18.84 3.57
N GLN A 3 -6.62 -19.74 3.36
CA GLN A 3 -5.29 -19.66 3.98
C GLN A 3 -4.58 -18.33 3.67
N LEU A 4 -4.69 -17.81 2.45
CA LEU A 4 -3.98 -16.61 2.06
C LEU A 4 -4.52 -15.35 2.78
N LEU A 5 -5.81 -15.36 3.18
CA LEU A 5 -6.38 -14.31 4.02
C LEU A 5 -5.84 -14.37 5.45
N LEU A 6 -5.70 -15.57 6.01
CA LEU A 6 -5.10 -15.79 7.32
C LEU A 6 -3.62 -15.37 7.34
N ASP A 7 -2.89 -15.70 6.29
CA ASP A 7 -1.48 -15.33 6.13
C ASP A 7 -1.34 -13.80 6.02
N THR A 8 -2.23 -13.14 5.26
CA THR A 8 -2.27 -11.67 5.14
C THR A 8 -2.52 -11.00 6.49
N HIS A 9 -3.45 -11.52 7.28
CA HIS A 9 -3.72 -11.03 8.63
C HIS A 9 -2.49 -11.21 9.55
N SER A 10 -1.85 -12.38 9.48
CA SER A 10 -0.65 -12.69 10.27
C SER A 10 0.50 -11.75 9.90
N LEU A 11 0.71 -11.50 8.61
CA LEU A 11 1.72 -10.56 8.11
C LEU A 11 1.43 -9.12 8.56
N LYS A 12 0.19 -8.68 8.52
CA LYS A 12 -0.21 -7.34 9.01
C LYS A 12 0.14 -7.19 10.49
N SER A 13 -0.22 -8.19 11.29
CA SER A 13 0.05 -8.20 12.73
C SER A 13 1.55 -8.16 13.02
N PHE A 14 2.33 -8.97 12.30
CA PHE A 14 3.78 -9.00 12.42
C PHE A 14 4.43 -7.66 12.04
N LEU A 15 4.03 -7.07 10.90
CA LEU A 15 4.56 -5.77 10.47
C LEU A 15 4.25 -4.67 11.48
N LEU A 16 3.05 -4.63 12.06
CA LEU A 16 2.70 -3.64 13.08
C LEU A 16 3.52 -3.77 14.37
N GLN A 17 4.01 -4.96 14.69
CA GLN A 17 4.88 -5.20 15.85
C GLN A 17 6.35 -4.92 15.56
N MET A 18 6.76 -4.92 14.29
CA MET A 18 8.16 -4.79 13.86
C MET A 18 8.90 -3.58 14.45
N PRO A 19 8.34 -2.34 14.51
CA PRO A 19 9.07 -1.19 15.05
C PRO A 19 9.39 -1.27 16.54
N SER A 20 8.68 -2.14 17.27
CA SER A 20 8.88 -2.37 18.70
C SER A 20 9.56 -3.71 18.98
N LEU A 21 9.88 -4.49 17.94
CA LEU A 21 10.55 -5.77 18.06
C LEU A 21 11.97 -5.52 18.60
N ASP A 22 12.32 -6.18 19.71
CA ASP A 22 13.59 -6.02 20.44
C ASP A 22 13.93 -4.59 20.90
N SER A 23 12.96 -3.68 20.92
CA SER A 23 13.17 -2.34 21.44
C SER A 23 13.31 -2.40 22.97
N ALA A 24 14.48 -2.02 23.48
CA ALA A 24 14.75 -1.90 24.92
C ALA A 24 13.84 -0.88 25.63
N ILE A 25 13.20 0.01 24.86
CA ILE A 25 12.25 1.01 25.33
C ILE A 25 10.90 0.72 24.68
N ALA A 26 9.85 0.54 25.48
CA ALA A 26 8.48 0.32 25.01
C ALA A 26 7.86 1.61 24.44
N ALA A 27 8.45 2.15 23.38
CA ALA A 27 7.93 3.29 22.64
C ALA A 27 6.85 2.82 21.65
N LYS A 28 5.73 3.56 21.59
CA LYS A 28 4.69 3.30 20.60
C LYS A 28 5.26 3.52 19.19
N PRO A 29 4.95 2.65 18.21
CA PRO A 29 5.33 2.85 16.83
C PRO A 29 4.86 4.22 16.28
N PRO A 30 5.63 4.85 15.39
CA PRO A 30 5.21 6.08 14.73
C PRO A 30 3.85 5.92 14.03
N THR A 31 2.93 6.87 14.22
CA THR A 31 1.58 6.81 13.63
C THR A 31 1.61 6.68 12.11
N ALA A 32 2.55 7.35 11.44
CA ALA A 32 2.72 7.25 9.99
C ALA A 32 3.04 5.81 9.54
N TYR A 33 3.84 5.07 10.33
CA TYR A 33 4.15 3.67 10.05
C TYR A 33 2.90 2.80 10.17
N VAL A 34 2.18 2.91 11.30
CA VAL A 34 0.97 2.13 11.58
C VAL A 34 -0.09 2.36 10.49
N ASN A 35 -0.30 3.62 10.11
CA ASN A 35 -1.26 3.97 9.06
C ASN A 35 -0.84 3.44 7.69
N GLY A 36 0.45 3.56 7.34
CA GLY A 36 0.98 3.05 6.07
C GLY A 36 0.85 1.53 5.93
N VAL A 37 1.27 0.78 6.96
CA VAL A 37 1.12 -0.68 6.99
C VAL A 37 -0.35 -1.09 6.96
N SER A 38 -1.20 -0.43 7.75
CA SER A 38 -2.63 -0.75 7.79
C SER A 38 -3.30 -0.51 6.45
N ALA A 39 -3.02 0.62 5.77
CA ALA A 39 -3.56 0.92 4.46
C ALA A 39 -3.10 -0.08 3.39
N ALA A 40 -1.80 -0.36 3.34
CA ALA A 40 -1.23 -1.30 2.37
C ALA A 40 -1.78 -2.73 2.56
N MET A 41 -1.81 -3.21 3.80
CA MET A 41 -2.28 -4.56 4.11
C MET A 41 -3.80 -4.69 3.93
N ASN A 42 -4.59 -3.66 4.26
CA ASN A 42 -6.03 -3.66 3.98
C ASN A 42 -6.29 -3.72 2.46
N LYS A 43 -5.54 -2.96 1.65
CA LYS A 43 -5.66 -3.02 0.19
C LYS A 43 -5.31 -4.42 -0.35
N ALA A 44 -4.25 -5.04 0.17
CA ALA A 44 -3.89 -6.41 -0.18
C ALA A 44 -5.01 -7.41 0.15
N GLU A 45 -5.64 -7.28 1.33
CA GLU A 45 -6.79 -8.09 1.72
C GLU A 45 -7.99 -7.89 0.78
N MET A 46 -8.30 -6.65 0.40
CA MET A 46 -9.40 -6.35 -0.52
C MET A 46 -9.16 -6.95 -1.90
N ILE A 47 -7.94 -6.83 -2.44
CA ILE A 47 -7.55 -7.46 -3.71
C ILE A 47 -7.76 -8.97 -3.63
N LEU A 48 -7.28 -9.59 -2.54
CA LEU A 48 -7.39 -11.03 -2.37
C LEU A 48 -8.85 -11.49 -2.31
N LYS A 49 -9.72 -10.73 -1.62
CA LYS A 49 -11.17 -10.96 -1.58
C LYS A 49 -11.79 -10.92 -2.98
N VAL A 50 -11.44 -9.92 -3.78
CA VAL A 50 -11.93 -9.83 -5.17
C VAL A 50 -11.46 -11.02 -6.00
N VAL A 51 -10.17 -11.35 -5.95
CA VAL A 51 -9.58 -12.45 -6.73
C VAL A 51 -10.22 -13.80 -6.38
N MET A 52 -10.53 -14.01 -5.11
CA MET A 52 -11.16 -15.24 -4.61
C MET A 52 -12.69 -15.28 -4.74
N SER A 53 -13.32 -14.18 -5.17
CA SER A 53 -14.78 -14.11 -5.28
C SER A 53 -15.30 -15.01 -6.42
N ASN A 54 -16.48 -15.60 -6.22
CA ASN A 54 -17.15 -16.44 -7.21
C ASN A 54 -18.16 -15.63 -8.04
N VAL A 55 -17.74 -14.47 -8.55
CA VAL A 55 -18.60 -13.64 -9.40
C VAL A 55 -18.43 -14.07 -10.85
N GLU A 56 -19.56 -14.34 -11.51
CA GLU A 56 -19.59 -14.93 -12.86
C GLU A 56 -19.95 -13.91 -13.94
N THR A 57 -20.72 -12.88 -13.62
CA THR A 57 -21.12 -11.86 -14.60
C THR A 57 -20.13 -10.67 -14.60
N PRO A 58 -19.90 -10.04 -15.77
CA PRO A 58 -19.04 -8.86 -15.85
C PRO A 58 -19.53 -7.68 -15.00
N GLU A 59 -20.84 -7.46 -14.95
CA GLU A 59 -21.45 -6.33 -14.22
C GLU A 59 -21.30 -6.50 -12.71
N ASP A 60 -21.63 -7.68 -12.18
CA ASP A 60 -21.50 -8.00 -10.76
C ASP A 60 -20.02 -7.94 -10.34
N PHE A 61 -19.10 -8.38 -11.22
CA PHE A 61 -17.67 -8.33 -10.90
C PHE A 61 -17.21 -6.87 -10.75
N VAL A 62 -17.62 -6.01 -11.67
CA VAL A 62 -17.31 -4.58 -11.64
C VAL A 62 -17.89 -3.92 -10.39
N GLU A 63 -19.12 -4.27 -9.98
CA GLU A 63 -19.72 -3.78 -8.74
C GLU A 63 -18.97 -4.25 -7.50
N HIS A 64 -18.67 -5.54 -7.41
CA HIS A 64 -17.93 -6.11 -6.30
C HIS A 64 -16.53 -5.50 -6.18
N TYR A 65 -15.81 -5.39 -7.30
CA TYR A 65 -14.50 -4.75 -7.37
C TYR A 65 -14.54 -3.31 -6.89
N SER A 66 -15.48 -2.51 -7.38
CA SER A 66 -15.56 -1.08 -7.05
C SER A 66 -16.00 -0.82 -5.62
N THR A 67 -16.71 -1.77 -5.00
CA THR A 67 -17.09 -1.70 -3.58
C THR A 67 -15.89 -1.93 -2.67
N LEU A 68 -15.02 -2.89 -3.02
CA LEU A 68 -13.84 -3.22 -2.22
C LEU A 68 -12.63 -2.34 -2.52
N LEU A 69 -12.54 -1.79 -3.73
CA LEU A 69 -11.40 -1.01 -4.24
C LEU A 69 -11.87 0.27 -4.96
N PRO A 70 -12.51 1.22 -4.24
CA PRO A 70 -13.09 2.43 -4.83
C PRO A 70 -12.04 3.40 -5.42
N GLU A 71 -10.80 3.34 -4.95
CA GLU A 71 -9.70 4.22 -5.42
C GLU A 71 -8.85 3.56 -6.52
N SER A 72 -9.18 2.34 -6.93
CA SER A 72 -8.39 1.61 -7.94
C SER A 72 -8.79 2.01 -9.36
N ASN A 73 -7.82 1.98 -10.27
CA ASN A 73 -7.97 2.38 -11.66
C ASN A 73 -8.00 1.18 -12.62
N THR A 74 -8.21 1.45 -13.91
CA THR A 74 -8.27 0.43 -14.98
C THR A 74 -7.01 -0.47 -15.04
N SER A 75 -5.81 0.08 -14.77
CA SER A 75 -4.57 -0.72 -14.77
C SER A 75 -4.52 -1.69 -13.59
N GLU A 76 -4.99 -1.28 -12.41
CA GLU A 76 -5.12 -2.18 -11.27
C GLU A 76 -6.17 -3.26 -11.51
N LEU A 77 -7.30 -2.92 -12.14
CA LEU A 77 -8.32 -3.89 -12.53
C LEU A 77 -7.75 -4.97 -13.45
N GLN A 78 -6.96 -4.60 -14.46
CA GLN A 78 -6.29 -5.56 -15.34
C GLN A 78 -5.39 -6.54 -14.57
N LYS A 79 -4.59 -6.05 -13.63
CA LYS A 79 -3.72 -6.90 -12.79
C LYS A 79 -4.53 -7.86 -11.92
N VAL A 80 -5.67 -7.41 -11.37
CA VAL A 80 -6.57 -8.26 -10.58
C VAL A 80 -7.18 -9.37 -11.46
N LEU A 81 -7.58 -9.05 -12.69
CA LEU A 81 -8.11 -10.03 -13.64
C LEU A 81 -7.07 -11.05 -14.09
N ASP A 82 -5.83 -10.61 -14.33
CA ASP A 82 -4.70 -11.50 -14.63
C ASP A 82 -4.38 -12.41 -13.44
N MET A 83 -4.40 -11.88 -12.21
CA MET A 83 -4.17 -12.65 -10.98
C MET A 83 -5.26 -13.70 -10.74
N ARG A 84 -6.52 -13.37 -11.08
CA ARG A 84 -7.65 -14.31 -11.02
C ARG A 84 -7.61 -15.35 -12.14
N GLY A 85 -6.79 -15.17 -13.18
CA GLY A 85 -6.68 -16.09 -14.31
C GLY A 85 -7.86 -15.99 -15.30
N VAL A 86 -8.52 -14.83 -15.36
CA VAL A 86 -9.65 -14.60 -16.27
C VAL A 86 -9.18 -14.63 -17.72
N LYS A 87 -9.93 -15.32 -18.60
CA LYS A 87 -9.58 -15.44 -20.03
C LYS A 87 -9.68 -14.09 -20.74
N LYS A 88 -8.87 -13.87 -21.77
CA LYS A 88 -8.85 -12.59 -22.52
C LYS A 88 -10.22 -12.12 -23.04
N VAL A 89 -11.07 -13.05 -23.47
CA VAL A 89 -12.43 -12.73 -23.94
C VAL A 89 -13.28 -12.15 -22.80
N GLU A 90 -13.28 -12.81 -21.64
CA GLU A 90 -14.00 -12.35 -20.44
C GLU A 90 -13.40 -11.06 -19.88
N GLN A 91 -12.06 -10.92 -19.86
CA GLN A 91 -11.39 -9.68 -19.47
C GLN A 91 -11.89 -8.48 -20.31
N THR A 92 -12.07 -8.68 -21.62
CA THR A 92 -12.55 -7.62 -22.52
C THR A 92 -13.96 -7.18 -22.16
N ALA A 93 -14.86 -8.13 -21.84
CA ALA A 93 -16.22 -7.83 -21.40
C ALA A 93 -16.25 -7.06 -20.06
N ILE A 94 -15.45 -7.49 -19.08
CA ILE A 94 -15.34 -6.82 -17.76
C ILE A 94 -14.81 -5.39 -17.91
N LEU A 95 -13.76 -5.20 -18.72
CA LEU A 95 -13.19 -3.87 -18.96
C LEU A 95 -14.18 -2.94 -19.68
N GLN A 96 -15.02 -3.47 -20.58
CA GLN A 96 -16.09 -2.70 -21.20
C GLN A 96 -17.18 -2.31 -20.18
N ALA A 97 -17.63 -3.25 -19.34
CA ALA A 97 -18.60 -2.97 -18.29
C ALA A 97 -18.07 -1.91 -17.30
N TYR A 98 -16.79 -1.99 -16.93
CA TYR A 98 -16.13 -1.00 -16.08
C TYR A 98 -16.13 0.40 -16.72
N ARG A 99 -15.77 0.50 -18.00
CA ARG A 99 -15.80 1.77 -18.75
C ARG A 99 -17.22 2.33 -18.92
N LEU A 100 -18.22 1.48 -19.11
CA LEU A 100 -19.62 1.92 -19.21
C LEU A 100 -20.10 2.51 -17.89
N LYS A 101 -19.73 1.90 -16.76
CA LYS A 101 -20.14 2.33 -15.42
C LYS A 101 -19.41 3.59 -14.93
N PHE A 102 -18.12 3.72 -15.22
CA PHE A 102 -17.27 4.80 -14.70
C PHE A 102 -16.85 5.84 -15.76
N GLY A 103 -17.24 5.66 -17.02
CA GLY A 103 -16.89 6.54 -18.13
C GLY A 103 -15.40 6.59 -18.44
N ALA A 104 -14.98 7.55 -19.29
CA ALA A 104 -13.56 7.82 -19.58
C ALA A 104 -12.77 8.32 -18.35
N ALA A 105 -13.43 8.63 -17.23
CA ALA A 105 -12.78 9.01 -15.97
C ALA A 105 -11.98 7.87 -15.34
N ALA A 106 -12.31 6.61 -15.66
CA ALA A 106 -11.55 5.42 -15.24
C ALA A 106 -10.18 5.27 -15.95
N ASP A 107 -9.99 5.94 -17.09
CA ASP A 107 -8.75 5.93 -17.88
C ASP A 107 -7.87 7.16 -17.62
N ALA A 108 -8.35 8.10 -16.79
CA ALA A 108 -7.52 9.16 -16.26
C ALA A 108 -6.47 8.51 -15.35
N THR A 109 -5.31 8.19 -15.95
CA THR A 109 -4.06 8.12 -15.21
C THR A 109 -4.01 9.37 -14.34
N PRO A 110 -3.66 9.29 -13.04
CA PRO A 110 -3.39 10.49 -12.28
C PRO A 110 -2.21 11.17 -12.97
N ALA A 111 -2.49 12.12 -13.86
CA ALA A 111 -1.53 13.13 -14.26
C ALA A 111 -1.29 13.88 -12.95
N VAL A 112 -0.24 13.49 -12.24
CA VAL A 112 0.23 14.14 -11.02
C VAL A 112 0.26 15.64 -11.28
N PRO A 113 -0.65 16.45 -10.70
CA PRO A 113 -0.31 17.83 -10.51
C PRO A 113 0.83 17.79 -9.50
N VAL A 114 2.00 18.30 -9.85
CA VAL A 114 3.03 18.68 -8.88
C VAL A 114 2.42 19.81 -8.04
N GLY A 115 1.63 19.40 -7.06
CA GLY A 115 0.87 20.23 -6.15
C GLY A 115 1.15 19.71 -4.75
N MET A 116 1.94 20.48 -4.01
CA MET A 116 2.36 20.26 -2.64
C MET A 116 1.22 19.74 -1.75
N GLY A 117 1.22 18.45 -1.47
CA GLY A 117 0.26 17.79 -0.56
C GLY A 117 0.64 16.33 -0.41
N ASN A 118 1.31 16.00 0.69
CA ASN A 118 1.87 14.68 0.97
C ASN A 118 0.80 13.57 1.00
N SER A 119 0.49 12.96 -0.14
CA SER A 119 0.01 11.58 -0.22
C SER A 119 1.20 10.69 -0.59
N LEU A 120 1.95 10.28 0.43
CA LEU A 120 3.05 9.35 0.26
C LEU A 120 2.48 8.01 -0.24
N SER A 121 2.79 7.66 -1.49
CA SER A 121 2.51 6.31 -2.00
C SER A 121 3.12 5.28 -1.05
N ALA A 122 2.43 4.17 -0.76
CA ALA A 122 2.92 3.15 0.18
C ALA A 122 4.33 2.64 -0.18
N THR A 123 4.66 2.63 -1.48
CA THR A 123 6.00 2.31 -2.01
C THR A 123 7.04 3.38 -1.65
N GLN A 124 6.66 4.66 -1.66
CA GLN A 124 7.53 5.77 -1.26
C GLN A 124 7.73 5.82 0.26
N ALA A 125 6.68 5.51 1.03
CA ALA A 125 6.78 5.39 2.49
C ALA A 125 7.70 4.24 2.90
N LEU A 126 7.61 3.09 2.21
CA LEU A 126 8.50 1.96 2.44
C LEU A 126 9.95 2.27 2.05
N ASN A 127 10.17 2.91 0.89
CA ASN A 127 11.51 3.34 0.46
C ASN A 127 12.11 4.41 1.39
N ALA A 128 11.30 5.30 1.94
CA ALA A 128 11.74 6.28 2.94
C ALA A 128 12.17 5.59 4.23
N VAL A 129 11.42 4.59 4.72
CA VAL A 129 11.80 3.79 5.91
C VAL A 129 13.07 2.97 5.67
N VAL A 130 13.24 2.36 4.48
CA VAL A 130 14.48 1.64 4.12
C VAL A 130 15.68 2.60 4.08
N SER A 131 15.48 3.83 3.57
CA SER A 131 16.51 4.87 3.58
C SER A 131 16.86 5.31 5.01
N MET A 132 15.87 5.41 5.90
CA MET A 132 16.09 5.71 7.32
C MET A 132 16.77 4.55 8.07
N ALA A 133 16.51 3.31 7.70
CA ALA A 133 17.20 2.13 8.27
C ALA A 133 18.66 2.02 7.76
N ALA A 134 18.92 2.41 6.50
CA ALA A 134 20.26 2.49 5.95
C ALA A 134 21.09 3.64 6.58
N ASP A 135 20.44 4.75 6.92
CA ASP A 135 21.05 5.88 7.64
C ASP A 135 21.24 5.58 9.14
N GLY A 136 20.55 4.56 9.67
CA GLY A 136 20.67 4.08 11.04
C GLY A 136 22.01 3.42 11.38
N LEU A 137 22.88 3.18 10.39
CA LEU A 137 24.27 2.75 10.63
C LEU A 137 25.25 3.95 10.65
N ALA A 138 24.80 5.16 10.32
CA ALA A 138 25.62 6.38 10.34
C ALA A 138 25.44 7.16 11.66
N GLU A 139 25.90 6.57 12.75
CA GLU A 139 25.89 7.14 14.11
C GLU A 139 26.84 8.36 14.30
N THR A 140 26.93 9.30 13.35
CA THR A 140 28.00 10.35 13.37
C THR A 140 27.52 11.79 13.55
N THR A 141 26.22 12.05 13.60
CA THR A 141 25.71 13.44 13.57
C THR A 141 25.53 14.05 14.97
N SER A 142 25.22 13.22 15.97
CA SER A 142 24.92 13.69 17.33
C SER A 142 26.17 14.02 18.15
N MET A 143 27.22 13.18 18.08
CA MET A 143 28.47 13.43 18.80
C MET A 143 29.21 14.67 18.29
N LYS A 144 29.23 14.91 16.96
CA LYS A 144 29.89 16.08 16.37
C LYS A 144 29.24 17.42 16.76
N ARG A 145 27.92 17.42 17.00
CA ARG A 145 27.20 18.61 17.51
C ARG A 145 27.54 18.89 18.96
N LEU A 146 27.74 17.84 19.77
CA LEU A 146 28.13 17.97 21.17
C LEU A 146 29.55 18.53 21.32
N GLU A 147 30.51 18.06 20.51
CA GLU A 147 31.88 18.58 20.53
C GLU A 147 31.99 20.07 20.17
N LYS A 148 31.13 20.55 19.26
CA LYS A 148 31.08 21.97 18.87
C LYS A 148 30.50 22.86 19.98
N LEU A 149 29.65 22.32 20.85
CA LEU A 149 29.11 23.06 21.99
C LEU A 149 30.11 23.15 23.14
N VAL A 150 30.87 22.08 23.37
CA VAL A 150 31.92 22.07 24.40
C VAL A 150 33.08 23.01 24.05
N LYS A 151 33.52 23.03 22.78
CA LYS A 151 34.60 23.93 22.31
C LYS A 151 34.22 25.41 22.22
N ARG A 152 32.93 25.76 22.35
CA ARG A 152 32.48 27.16 22.31
C ARG A 152 32.39 27.80 23.70
N ASN A 153 32.52 27.00 24.75
CA ASN A 153 32.43 27.44 26.14
C ASN A 153 33.77 27.40 26.91
N PHE A 154 34.89 27.21 26.19
CA PHE A 154 36.25 27.37 26.70
C PHE A 154 37.06 28.21 25.74
#